data_AF-A0A832G2Y6-F1
#
_entry.id   AF-A0A832G2Y6-F1
#
_cell.length_a   1.000
_cell.length_b   1.000
_cell.length_c   1.000
_cell.angle_alpha   90.00
_cell.angle_beta   90.00
_cell.angle_gamma   90.00
#
_symmetry.space_group_name_H-M   'P 1'
#
loop_
_entity.id
_entity.type
_entity.pdbx_description
1 polymer ?
#
loop_
_entity_poly.entity_id
_entity_poly.type
_entity_poly.pdbx_seq_one_letter_code
_entity_poly.pdbx_strand_id
1 'polypeptide(L)'
;MKKIFLLVVLCTVSFAQSNIKFDDYFFDETMRIDYFHIGSAKSEQFIIDKIYRYGIWAGSINNLIDNLNNGKYYHKIYDASSGKLIYSKGYDTFFGEYASSEKGMKGIEKSYHESAIIPFPKYNIIFAIEKRDESNKMNEIFRTEIDTTSIYIIKDKIVDSSVEIFKPVFNGNPHNKVDIVILAEGYTIEERGKFESDLNRFVGYFFEQEPYKSHKSDFNIYGVFKPSEESGTDLPGADIFVKTILNTTFWSLGSERYLMTEDNKSMRDLAAFVPYDAIYIQVNHPRYGGGGIYNQFCTYTTDNQFAKYLFVHEFGHSFTGLADEYYTSDVAYTDFYKPTVEPIEPNITAILDPKNIKWKKFLSEGIEIPTPWEKEEFDKMSYEWLKERNRLNSYIAELKRKRAPEEQIKSAEDEYAMKDKLQSEKVDKYLQSSKYWGKVGAFEGAGYLPKGLYRPMLDCIMFSKGDKPFCKVCEEAIKEVINSYTE
;
A
#
# COMPACT_ATOMS: atom_id res chain seq x y z
N MET A 1 -8.90 -57.62 37.33
CA MET A 1 -9.17 -56.66 36.24
C MET A 1 -8.09 -55.58 36.24
N LYS A 2 -7.05 -55.71 35.39
CA LYS A 2 -6.05 -54.66 35.16
C LYS A 2 -6.32 -54.08 33.77
N LYS A 3 -6.76 -52.82 33.71
CA LYS A 3 -6.97 -52.10 32.44
C LYS A 3 -5.62 -51.61 31.94
N ILE A 4 -5.21 -52.08 30.76
CA ILE A 4 -4.06 -51.58 30.02
C ILE A 4 -4.54 -50.33 29.27
N PHE A 5 -3.94 -49.18 29.58
CA PHE A 5 -4.14 -47.93 28.85
C PHE A 5 -3.14 -47.91 27.69
N LEU A 6 -3.63 -48.01 26.46
CA LEU A 6 -2.82 -47.89 25.25
C LEU A 6 -2.67 -46.40 24.93
N LEU A 7 -1.49 -45.85 25.20
CA LEU A 7 -1.14 -44.48 24.85
C LEU A 7 -0.80 -44.44 23.35
N VAL A 8 -1.73 -43.95 22.52
CA VAL A 8 -1.45 -43.66 21.10
C VAL A 8 -0.68 -42.36 21.04
N VAL A 9 0.64 -42.45 20.84
CA VAL A 9 1.50 -41.31 20.54
C VAL A 9 1.25 -40.92 19.07
N LEU A 10 0.51 -39.84 18.86
CA LEU A 10 0.42 -39.20 17.55
C LEU A 10 1.77 -38.53 17.26
N CYS A 11 2.64 -39.17 16.50
CA CYS A 11 3.82 -38.52 15.94
C CYS A 11 3.36 -37.53 14.86
N THR A 12 3.26 -36.25 15.21
CA THR A 12 3.24 -35.17 14.23
C THR A 12 4.62 -35.11 13.58
N VAL A 13 4.76 -35.73 12.42
CA VAL A 13 5.95 -35.56 11.58
C VAL A 13 5.86 -34.16 10.99
N SER A 14 6.47 -33.18 11.66
CA SER A 14 6.75 -31.89 11.07
C SER A 14 7.78 -32.09 9.98
N PHE A 15 7.34 -32.32 8.75
CA PHE A 15 8.22 -32.22 7.60
C PHE A 15 8.68 -30.76 7.52
N ALA A 16 9.95 -30.52 7.87
CA ALA A 16 10.61 -29.29 7.47
C ALA A 16 10.46 -29.19 5.95
N GLN A 17 9.69 -28.22 5.48
CA GLN A 17 9.46 -28.02 4.05
C GLN A 17 10.82 -27.70 3.44
N SER A 18 11.35 -28.64 2.64
CA SER A 18 12.57 -28.43 1.85
C SER A 18 12.46 -27.10 1.11
N ASN A 19 13.53 -26.28 1.12
CA ASN A 19 13.57 -25.03 0.34
C ASN A 19 13.07 -25.28 -1.09
N ILE A 20 12.05 -24.54 -1.49
CA ILE A 20 11.44 -24.64 -2.82
C ILE A 20 12.44 -24.00 -3.79
N LYS A 21 12.85 -24.74 -4.82
CA LYS A 21 13.70 -24.21 -5.89
C LYS A 21 12.81 -23.71 -7.01
N PHE A 22 13.04 -22.48 -7.47
CA PHE A 22 12.25 -21.86 -8.55
C PHE A 22 12.15 -22.75 -9.79
N ASP A 23 13.29 -23.23 -10.28
CA ASP A 23 13.39 -24.03 -11.50
C ASP A 23 12.68 -25.39 -11.42
N ASP A 24 12.34 -25.88 -10.23
CA ASP A 24 11.57 -27.12 -10.11
C ASP A 24 10.09 -26.91 -10.48
N TYR A 25 9.55 -25.70 -10.29
CA TYR A 25 8.11 -25.42 -10.38
C TYR A 25 7.73 -24.31 -11.37
N PHE A 26 8.64 -23.40 -11.72
CA PHE A 26 8.30 -22.17 -12.46
C PHE A 26 9.19 -21.93 -13.67
N PHE A 27 8.60 -21.38 -14.73
CA PHE A 27 9.34 -20.70 -15.80
C PHE A 27 9.62 -19.26 -15.38
N ASP A 28 10.70 -18.68 -15.90
CA ASP A 28 11.07 -17.27 -15.68
C ASP A 28 10.19 -16.32 -16.52
N GLU A 29 8.89 -16.40 -16.27
CA GLU A 29 7.84 -15.62 -16.91
C GLU A 29 6.77 -15.28 -15.86
N THR A 30 5.97 -14.26 -16.12
CA THR A 30 4.89 -13.86 -15.20
C THR A 30 3.57 -14.52 -15.61
N MET A 31 2.84 -15.05 -14.62
CA MET A 31 1.41 -15.33 -14.72
C MET A 31 0.64 -14.25 -13.95
N ARG A 32 -0.32 -13.60 -14.61
CA ARG A 32 -1.29 -12.70 -13.99
C ARG A 32 -2.66 -13.37 -13.98
N ILE A 33 -3.29 -13.41 -12.82
CA ILE A 33 -4.62 -13.97 -12.61
C ILE A 33 -5.54 -12.83 -12.20
N ASP A 34 -6.38 -12.38 -13.12
CA ASP A 34 -7.42 -11.39 -12.87
C ASP A 34 -8.66 -12.06 -12.29
N TYR A 35 -9.25 -11.45 -11.27
CA TYR A 35 -10.46 -11.94 -10.63
C TYR A 35 -11.33 -10.79 -10.12
N PHE A 36 -12.61 -11.10 -9.90
CA PHE A 36 -13.55 -10.22 -9.20
C PHE A 36 -13.61 -10.60 -7.74
N HIS A 37 -13.46 -9.61 -6.87
CA HIS A 37 -13.71 -9.69 -5.43
C HIS A 37 -15.05 -8.99 -5.13
N ILE A 38 -16.06 -9.78 -4.79
CA ILE A 38 -17.45 -9.34 -4.71
C ILE A 38 -17.95 -9.54 -3.28
N GLY A 39 -18.60 -8.50 -2.72
CA GLY A 39 -19.26 -8.63 -1.44
C GLY A 39 -19.31 -7.36 -0.62
N SER A 40 -19.28 -7.53 0.71
CA SER A 40 -19.41 -6.48 1.72
C SER A 40 -18.70 -6.92 3.02
N ALA A 41 -18.93 -6.23 4.15
CA ALA A 41 -18.45 -6.72 5.45
C ALA A 41 -19.02 -8.09 5.86
N LYS A 42 -20.13 -8.52 5.24
CA LYS A 42 -20.91 -9.71 5.64
C LYS A 42 -20.65 -10.94 4.78
N SER A 43 -20.11 -10.76 3.58
CA SER A 43 -19.95 -11.79 2.56
C SER A 43 -18.80 -11.44 1.64
N GLU A 44 -18.06 -12.45 1.18
CA GLU A 44 -17.00 -12.32 0.20
C GLU A 44 -17.08 -13.49 -0.78
N GLN A 45 -16.92 -13.18 -2.07
CA GLN A 45 -16.89 -14.14 -3.16
C GLN A 45 -15.80 -13.74 -4.15
N PHE A 46 -15.12 -14.74 -4.70
CA PHE A 46 -14.08 -14.57 -5.71
C PHE A 46 -14.45 -15.32 -6.99
N ILE A 47 -14.26 -14.68 -8.14
CA ILE A 47 -14.54 -15.25 -9.46
C ILE A 47 -13.38 -14.94 -10.39
N ILE A 48 -12.75 -15.96 -10.96
CA ILE A 48 -11.69 -15.77 -11.97
C ILE A 48 -12.27 -15.11 -13.22
N ASP A 49 -11.63 -14.06 -13.69
CA ASP A 49 -11.94 -13.37 -14.95
C ASP A 49 -11.04 -13.89 -16.07
N LYS A 50 -9.75 -13.55 -16.04
CA LYS A 50 -8.78 -13.86 -17.09
C LYS A 50 -7.41 -14.23 -16.53
N ILE A 51 -6.67 -15.02 -17.28
CA ILE A 51 -5.29 -15.41 -16.95
C ILE A 51 -4.39 -15.05 -18.11
N TYR A 52 -3.24 -14.45 -17.80
CA TYR A 52 -2.25 -14.01 -18.78
C TYR A 52 -0.89 -14.62 -18.48
N ARG A 53 -0.09 -14.75 -19.53
CA ARG A 53 1.34 -15.06 -19.46
C ARG A 53 2.10 -14.01 -20.25
N TYR A 54 3.03 -13.33 -19.59
CA TYR A 54 3.84 -12.29 -20.23
C TYR A 54 5.15 -12.06 -19.49
N GLY A 55 6.09 -11.42 -20.18
CA GLY A 55 7.30 -10.84 -19.58
C GLY A 55 8.17 -11.86 -18.85
N ILE A 56 9.25 -11.35 -18.26
CA ILE A 56 10.06 -12.05 -17.26
C ILE A 56 9.33 -12.00 -15.90
N TRP A 57 9.61 -12.94 -15.00
CA TRP A 57 9.21 -12.79 -13.60
C TRP A 57 10.06 -11.69 -12.94
N ALA A 58 9.44 -10.78 -12.18
CA ALA A 58 10.18 -9.68 -11.55
C ALA A 58 10.69 -10.03 -10.15
N GLY A 59 9.87 -10.74 -9.36
CA GLY A 59 10.17 -10.95 -7.95
C GLY A 59 11.29 -11.96 -7.67
N SER A 60 11.54 -12.20 -6.39
CA SER A 60 12.59 -13.13 -5.96
C SER A 60 12.36 -14.54 -6.50
N ILE A 61 13.46 -15.18 -6.93
CA ILE A 61 13.53 -16.61 -7.27
C ILE A 61 14.00 -17.47 -6.08
N ASN A 62 14.41 -16.84 -4.98
CA ASN A 62 14.89 -17.49 -3.77
C ASN A 62 13.81 -17.54 -2.68
N ASN A 63 13.11 -16.41 -2.48
CA ASN A 63 12.13 -16.23 -1.42
C ASN A 63 10.70 -16.40 -1.96
N LEU A 64 10.35 -17.63 -2.31
CA LEU A 64 9.05 -17.95 -2.92
C LEU A 64 7.90 -18.00 -1.91
N ILE A 65 8.21 -18.22 -0.63
CA ILE A 65 7.23 -18.23 0.46
C ILE A 65 7.44 -16.96 1.28
N ASP A 66 6.47 -16.06 1.19
CA ASP A 66 6.43 -14.85 2.02
C ASP A 66 6.34 -15.19 3.52
N ASN A 67 7.36 -14.76 4.27
CA ASN A 67 7.48 -14.94 5.73
C ASN A 67 7.31 -13.63 6.52
N LEU A 68 6.93 -12.52 5.87
CA LEU A 68 6.70 -11.24 6.52
C LEU A 68 5.44 -11.27 7.38
N ASN A 69 4.52 -12.21 7.10
CA ASN A 69 3.24 -12.35 7.79
C ASN A 69 2.44 -11.04 7.82
N ASN A 70 2.46 -10.25 6.74
CA ASN A 70 1.75 -8.98 6.63
C ASN A 70 0.53 -9.05 5.68
N GLY A 71 -0.40 -8.12 5.81
CA GLY A 71 -1.63 -8.06 5.02
C GLY A 71 -2.79 -8.91 5.56
N LYS A 72 -4.00 -8.51 5.14
CA LYS A 72 -5.27 -9.16 5.47
C LYS A 72 -5.50 -10.45 4.67
N TYR A 73 -4.96 -10.51 3.47
CA TYR A 73 -5.14 -11.62 2.54
C TYR A 73 -3.79 -12.23 2.13
N TYR A 74 -3.83 -13.47 1.67
CA TYR A 74 -2.70 -14.17 1.07
C TYR A 74 -3.12 -14.88 -0.21
N HIS A 75 -2.35 -14.66 -1.28
CA HIS A 75 -2.36 -15.56 -2.43
C HIS A 75 -1.44 -16.73 -2.12
N LYS A 76 -1.94 -17.95 -2.27
CA LYS A 76 -1.15 -19.18 -2.11
C LYS A 76 -1.29 -20.07 -3.32
N ILE A 77 -0.15 -20.58 -3.77
CA ILE A 77 -0.03 -21.46 -4.93
C ILE A 77 0.48 -22.81 -4.46
N TYR A 78 -0.29 -23.84 -4.73
CA TYR A 78 0.08 -25.21 -4.46
C TYR A 78 0.33 -25.96 -5.77
N ASP A 79 1.35 -26.80 -5.81
CA ASP A 79 1.49 -27.77 -6.88
C ASP A 79 0.30 -28.74 -6.83
N ALA A 80 -0.47 -28.85 -7.93
CA ALA A 80 -1.72 -29.62 -7.92
C ALA A 80 -1.49 -31.12 -7.72
N SER A 81 -0.33 -31.63 -8.13
CA SER A 81 -0.03 -33.07 -8.04
C SER A 81 0.31 -33.52 -6.62
N SER A 82 1.07 -32.70 -5.88
CA SER A 82 1.59 -33.04 -4.55
C SER A 82 0.86 -32.34 -3.41
N GLY A 83 0.11 -31.27 -3.69
CA GLY A 83 -0.49 -30.40 -2.69
C GLY A 83 0.52 -29.55 -1.91
N LYS A 84 1.79 -29.49 -2.35
CA LYS A 84 2.85 -28.71 -1.71
C LYS A 84 2.67 -27.22 -2.00
N LEU A 85 2.76 -26.36 -0.97
CA LEU A 85 2.83 -24.91 -1.15
C LEU A 85 4.15 -24.56 -1.85
N ILE A 86 4.08 -23.84 -2.97
CA ILE A 86 5.23 -23.51 -3.83
C ILE A 86 5.42 -22.00 -4.02
N TYR A 87 4.40 -21.19 -3.75
CA TYR A 87 4.52 -19.73 -3.72
C TYR A 87 3.46 -19.12 -2.78
N SER A 88 3.79 -18.03 -2.09
CA SER A 88 2.81 -17.22 -1.35
C SER A 88 3.18 -15.76 -1.26
N LYS A 89 2.16 -14.88 -1.23
CA LYS A 89 2.32 -13.43 -1.08
C LYS A 89 1.17 -12.83 -0.26
N GLY A 90 1.50 -12.10 0.81
CA GLY A 90 0.55 -11.34 1.61
C GLY A 90 0.17 -10.03 0.94
N TYR A 91 -1.06 -9.56 1.10
CA TYR A 91 -1.55 -8.32 0.48
C TYR A 91 -2.80 -7.78 1.18
N ASP A 92 -3.12 -6.51 0.91
CA ASP A 92 -4.39 -5.87 1.23
C ASP A 92 -5.13 -5.49 -0.05
N THR A 93 -6.39 -5.08 0.11
CA THR A 93 -7.27 -4.82 -1.04
C THR A 93 -8.11 -3.58 -0.86
N PHE A 94 -8.39 -2.90 -1.97
CA PHE A 94 -9.37 -1.82 -2.00
C PHE A 94 -10.78 -2.32 -1.60
N PHE A 95 -11.11 -3.59 -1.89
CA PHE A 95 -12.29 -4.23 -1.32
C PHE A 95 -12.25 -4.26 0.22
N GLY A 96 -11.11 -4.63 0.82
CA GLY A 96 -10.95 -4.73 2.27
C GLY A 96 -11.23 -3.41 2.99
N GLU A 97 -10.85 -2.31 2.37
CA GLU A 97 -11.19 -0.94 2.77
C GLU A 97 -12.67 -0.61 2.55
N TYR A 98 -13.23 -0.95 1.39
CA TYR A 98 -14.67 -0.79 1.14
C TYR A 98 -15.52 -1.54 2.17
N ALA A 99 -15.12 -2.77 2.52
CA ALA A 99 -15.82 -3.60 3.50
C ALA A 99 -15.87 -2.92 4.89
N SER A 100 -14.87 -2.12 5.26
CA SER A 100 -14.88 -1.34 6.51
C SER A 100 -15.57 0.02 6.40
N SER A 101 -16.02 0.43 5.21
CA SER A 101 -16.84 1.64 5.02
C SER A 101 -18.27 1.47 5.57
N GLU A 102 -18.99 2.58 5.80
CA GLU A 102 -20.39 2.54 6.25
C GLU A 102 -21.29 1.68 5.33
N LYS A 103 -21.08 1.76 4.01
CA LYS A 103 -21.86 0.98 3.02
C LYS A 103 -21.52 -0.51 3.11
N GLY A 104 -20.24 -0.84 3.19
CA GLY A 104 -19.76 -2.21 3.36
C GLY A 104 -20.30 -2.85 4.63
N MET A 105 -20.25 -2.14 5.76
CA MET A 105 -20.76 -2.60 7.05
C MET A 105 -22.29 -2.80 7.06
N LYS A 106 -23.04 -1.99 6.30
CA LYS A 106 -24.49 -2.20 6.08
C LYS A 106 -24.79 -3.45 5.25
N GLY A 107 -23.80 -4.03 4.58
CA GLY A 107 -23.95 -5.20 3.72
C GLY A 107 -24.32 -4.85 2.28
N ILE A 108 -24.04 -3.62 1.83
CA ILE A 108 -24.22 -3.26 0.43
C ILE A 108 -23.11 -3.93 -0.36
N GLU A 109 -23.47 -4.79 -1.31
CA GLU A 109 -22.49 -5.51 -2.12
C GLU A 109 -21.88 -4.60 -3.19
N LYS A 110 -20.57 -4.76 -3.40
CA LYS A 110 -19.84 -4.16 -4.50
C LYS A 110 -18.84 -5.17 -5.07
N SER A 111 -18.48 -4.99 -6.34
CA SER A 111 -17.45 -5.78 -7.02
C SER A 111 -16.21 -4.91 -7.26
N TYR A 112 -15.04 -5.48 -7.01
CA TYR A 112 -13.74 -4.91 -7.35
C TYR A 112 -12.99 -5.89 -8.27
N HIS A 113 -12.29 -5.36 -9.28
CA HIS A 113 -11.41 -6.16 -10.13
C HIS A 113 -10.00 -6.13 -9.54
N GLU A 114 -9.40 -7.28 -9.31
CA GLU A 114 -8.11 -7.45 -8.63
C GLU A 114 -7.24 -8.44 -9.41
N SER A 115 -5.93 -8.46 -9.12
CA SER A 115 -4.98 -9.36 -9.79
C SER A 115 -3.99 -9.98 -8.83
N ALA A 116 -3.76 -11.28 -8.98
CA ALA A 116 -2.58 -11.96 -8.42
C ALA A 116 -1.48 -12.02 -9.49
N ILE A 117 -0.25 -11.65 -9.11
CA ILE A 117 0.94 -11.73 -9.98
C ILE A 117 1.86 -12.79 -9.39
N ILE A 118 2.14 -13.85 -10.14
CA ILE A 118 2.91 -15.01 -9.69
C ILE A 118 3.92 -15.44 -10.76
N PRO A 119 5.00 -16.16 -10.42
CA PRO A 119 5.84 -16.80 -11.43
C PRO A 119 5.06 -17.87 -12.19
N PHE A 120 5.27 -17.98 -13.51
CA PHE A 120 4.47 -18.85 -14.36
C PHE A 120 4.76 -20.34 -14.06
N PRO A 121 3.78 -21.14 -13.62
CA PRO A 121 4.04 -22.52 -13.21
C PRO A 121 4.26 -23.48 -14.39
N LYS A 122 5.12 -24.48 -14.20
CA LYS A 122 5.39 -25.56 -15.16
C LYS A 122 4.29 -26.63 -15.21
N TYR A 123 3.59 -26.80 -14.10
CA TYR A 123 2.55 -27.81 -13.90
C TYR A 123 1.25 -27.15 -13.43
N ASN A 124 0.15 -27.90 -13.45
CA ASN A 124 -1.12 -27.42 -12.90
C ASN A 124 -0.95 -27.01 -11.43
N ILE A 125 -1.65 -25.95 -11.05
CA ILE A 125 -1.59 -25.41 -9.69
C ILE A 125 -2.98 -25.36 -9.08
N ILE A 126 -3.02 -25.34 -7.75
CA ILE A 126 -4.16 -24.83 -7.01
C ILE A 126 -3.86 -23.39 -6.62
N PHE A 127 -4.68 -22.46 -7.09
CA PHE A 127 -4.71 -21.08 -6.64
C PHE A 127 -5.72 -20.96 -5.49
N ALA A 128 -5.23 -20.49 -4.34
CA ALA A 128 -6.05 -20.26 -3.15
C ALA A 128 -5.88 -18.83 -2.64
N ILE A 129 -6.95 -18.31 -2.05
CA ILE A 129 -6.92 -17.05 -1.30
C ILE A 129 -7.26 -17.39 0.15
N GLU A 130 -6.36 -16.98 1.05
CA GLU A 130 -6.57 -17.01 2.48
C GLU A 130 -6.81 -15.60 3.03
N LYS A 131 -7.54 -15.51 4.14
CA LYS A 131 -7.87 -14.26 4.82
C LYS A 131 -7.73 -14.40 6.34
N ARG A 132 -7.31 -13.32 7.00
CA ARG A 132 -7.35 -13.15 8.46
C ARG A 132 -8.79 -13.16 8.98
N ASP A 133 -9.06 -14.02 9.96
CA ASP A 133 -10.22 -13.83 10.82
C ASP A 133 -9.95 -12.76 11.91
N GLU A 134 -10.94 -12.53 12.77
CA GLU A 134 -10.84 -11.53 13.86
C GLU A 134 -9.77 -11.86 14.91
N SER A 135 -9.25 -13.08 14.93
CA SER A 135 -8.13 -13.52 15.78
C SER A 135 -6.81 -13.55 15.01
N ASN A 136 -6.75 -12.91 13.83
CA ASN A 136 -5.59 -12.87 12.93
C ASN A 136 -5.12 -14.23 12.40
N LYS A 137 -5.96 -15.27 12.50
CA LYS A 137 -5.65 -16.58 11.94
C LYS A 137 -6.01 -16.62 10.47
N MET A 138 -5.12 -17.19 9.65
CA MET A 138 -5.40 -17.44 8.24
C MET A 138 -6.44 -18.54 8.07
N ASN A 139 -7.42 -18.28 7.21
CA ASN A 139 -8.40 -19.24 6.76
C ASN A 139 -8.54 -19.16 5.23
N GLU A 140 -8.56 -20.30 4.55
CA GLU A 140 -8.85 -20.36 3.12
C GLU A 140 -10.31 -20.01 2.87
N ILE A 141 -10.54 -19.05 1.96
CA ILE A 141 -11.87 -18.57 1.57
C ILE A 141 -12.15 -18.75 0.07
N PHE A 142 -11.14 -19.08 -0.72
CA PHE A 142 -11.28 -19.40 -2.13
C PHE A 142 -10.23 -20.42 -2.56
N ARG A 143 -10.62 -21.32 -3.48
CA ARG A 143 -9.76 -22.33 -4.07
C ARG A 143 -10.22 -22.67 -5.48
N THR A 144 -9.29 -22.72 -6.43
CA THR A 144 -9.53 -23.25 -7.78
C THR A 144 -8.28 -23.93 -8.33
N GLU A 145 -8.45 -24.97 -9.13
CA GLU A 145 -7.37 -25.48 -9.98
C GLU A 145 -7.21 -24.60 -11.21
N ILE A 146 -5.96 -24.40 -11.66
CA ILE A 146 -5.63 -23.72 -12.90
C ILE A 146 -4.81 -24.69 -13.76
N ASP A 147 -5.36 -25.02 -14.94
CA ASP A 147 -4.66 -25.74 -15.99
C ASP A 147 -3.70 -24.79 -16.72
N THR A 148 -2.39 -24.97 -16.50
CA THR A 148 -1.36 -24.10 -17.08
C THR A 148 -1.11 -24.35 -18.56
N THR A 149 -1.70 -25.41 -19.12
CA THR A 149 -1.69 -25.72 -20.56
C THR A 149 -2.93 -25.21 -21.29
N SER A 150 -3.88 -24.63 -20.57
CA SER A 150 -5.14 -24.12 -21.13
C SER A 150 -4.89 -23.16 -22.29
N ILE A 151 -5.63 -23.37 -23.37
CA ILE A 151 -5.61 -22.49 -24.56
C ILE A 151 -6.22 -21.11 -24.29
N TYR A 152 -6.88 -20.92 -23.15
CA TYR A 152 -7.49 -19.65 -22.74
C TYR A 152 -6.53 -18.74 -21.96
N ILE A 153 -5.31 -19.19 -21.66
CA ILE A 153 -4.27 -18.31 -21.12
C ILE A 153 -3.84 -17.35 -22.23
N ILE A 154 -4.05 -16.06 -22.01
CA ILE A 154 -3.75 -14.99 -22.96
C ILE A 154 -2.24 -14.77 -23.01
N LYS A 155 -1.68 -14.78 -24.21
CA LYS A 155 -0.23 -14.68 -24.48
C LYS A 155 0.08 -13.57 -25.48
N ASP A 156 -0.81 -12.58 -25.54
CA ASP A 156 -0.66 -11.45 -26.45
C ASP A 156 0.65 -10.72 -26.17
N LYS A 157 1.31 -10.28 -27.23
CA LYS A 157 2.51 -9.47 -27.08
C LYS A 157 2.10 -8.13 -26.49
N ILE A 158 2.85 -7.69 -25.49
CA ILE A 158 2.68 -6.36 -24.90
C ILE A 158 3.38 -5.36 -25.82
N VAL A 159 2.60 -4.80 -26.74
CA VAL A 159 3.04 -3.80 -27.72
C VAL A 159 1.98 -2.73 -27.88
N ASP A 160 2.39 -1.47 -27.71
CA ASP A 160 1.57 -0.30 -27.99
C ASP A 160 2.53 0.83 -28.37
N SER A 161 2.44 1.33 -29.60
CA SER A 161 3.35 2.39 -30.09
C SER A 161 3.12 3.74 -29.41
N SER A 162 2.03 3.91 -28.67
CA SER A 162 1.76 5.10 -27.86
C SER A 162 2.40 5.04 -26.46
N VAL A 163 2.95 3.90 -26.06
CA VAL A 163 3.61 3.73 -24.76
C VAL A 163 5.10 3.99 -24.86
N GLU A 164 5.62 4.81 -23.96
CA GLU A 164 7.04 5.09 -23.82
C GLU A 164 7.56 4.66 -22.43
N ILE A 165 8.75 4.06 -22.40
CA ILE A 165 9.38 3.55 -21.19
C ILE A 165 10.63 4.37 -20.85
N PHE A 166 10.66 4.88 -19.63
CA PHE A 166 11.79 5.58 -19.02
C PHE A 166 12.47 4.65 -18.00
N LYS A 167 13.79 4.80 -17.83
CA LYS A 167 14.58 4.02 -16.86
C LYS A 167 15.46 4.93 -16.00
N PRO A 168 14.87 5.78 -15.13
CA PRO A 168 15.63 6.72 -14.31
C PRO A 168 16.62 6.01 -13.36
N VAL A 169 16.34 4.76 -12.96
CA VAL A 169 17.28 3.91 -12.22
C VAL A 169 17.21 2.49 -12.78
N PHE A 170 18.36 1.92 -13.13
CA PHE A 170 18.46 0.55 -13.58
C PHE A 170 19.78 -0.06 -13.10
N ASN A 171 19.70 -0.92 -12.10
CA ASN A 171 20.84 -1.52 -11.40
C ASN A 171 21.03 -3.01 -11.71
N GLY A 172 20.19 -3.62 -12.56
CA GLY A 172 20.48 -4.92 -13.15
C GLY A 172 19.27 -5.85 -13.24
N ASN A 173 19.55 -7.15 -13.10
CA ASN A 173 18.57 -8.22 -13.23
C ASN A 173 17.45 -8.08 -12.17
N PRO A 174 16.16 -8.10 -12.56
CA PRO A 174 15.04 -7.94 -11.63
C PRO A 174 15.02 -8.96 -10.50
N HIS A 175 15.51 -10.20 -10.72
CA HIS A 175 15.52 -11.26 -9.71
C HIS A 175 16.32 -10.96 -8.43
N ASN A 176 17.14 -9.91 -8.44
CA ASN A 176 17.94 -9.45 -7.29
C ASN A 176 17.72 -7.96 -7.00
N LYS A 177 16.58 -7.41 -7.41
CA LYS A 177 16.20 -6.01 -7.28
C LYS A 177 14.74 -5.92 -6.82
N VAL A 178 14.39 -4.75 -6.31
CA VAL A 178 13.00 -4.32 -6.17
C VAL A 178 12.69 -3.51 -7.43
N ASP A 179 11.82 -4.03 -8.29
CA ASP A 179 11.44 -3.38 -9.52
C ASP A 179 10.17 -2.52 -9.29
N ILE A 180 10.32 -1.20 -9.37
CA ILE A 180 9.23 -0.24 -9.20
C ILE A 180 8.82 0.29 -10.57
N VAL A 181 7.53 0.23 -10.89
CA VAL A 181 6.97 0.94 -12.05
C VAL A 181 6.16 2.17 -11.59
N ILE A 182 6.44 3.31 -12.20
CA ILE A 182 5.72 4.57 -12.01
C ILE A 182 4.91 4.83 -13.28
N LEU A 183 3.59 4.71 -13.19
CA LEU A 183 2.65 4.90 -14.30
C LEU A 183 2.23 6.37 -14.40
N ALA A 184 2.24 6.92 -15.61
CA ALA A 184 1.70 8.25 -15.87
C ALA A 184 0.17 8.24 -15.83
N GLU A 185 -0.42 9.18 -15.09
CA GLU A 185 -1.87 9.41 -15.07
C GLU A 185 -2.18 10.90 -15.19
N GLY A 186 -3.09 11.26 -16.10
CA GLY A 186 -3.51 12.65 -16.28
C GLY A 186 -2.51 13.54 -17.01
N TYR A 187 -1.52 12.95 -17.69
CA TYR A 187 -0.58 13.67 -18.54
C TYR A 187 -0.98 13.48 -20.01
N THR A 188 -1.27 14.58 -20.70
CA THR A 188 -1.49 14.60 -22.16
C THR A 188 -0.18 14.43 -22.92
N ILE A 189 -0.25 14.26 -24.25
CA ILE A 189 0.95 14.13 -25.08
C ILE A 189 1.82 15.41 -25.04
N GLU A 190 1.20 16.58 -24.94
CA GLU A 190 1.87 17.87 -24.77
C GLU A 190 2.61 17.96 -23.42
N GLU A 191 2.16 17.21 -22.42
CA GLU A 191 2.72 17.17 -21.06
C GLU A 191 3.73 16.03 -20.87
N ARG A 192 4.13 15.31 -21.92
CA ARG A 192 5.18 14.26 -21.85
C ARG A 192 6.44 14.76 -21.15
N GLY A 193 6.90 15.97 -21.48
CA GLY A 193 8.08 16.58 -20.84
C GLY A 193 7.88 16.87 -19.35
N LYS A 194 6.64 17.22 -18.94
CA LYS A 194 6.29 17.40 -17.53
C LYS A 194 6.34 16.07 -16.79
N PHE A 195 5.77 15.00 -17.35
CA PHE A 195 5.82 13.65 -16.77
C PHE A 195 7.26 13.23 -16.49
N GLU A 196 8.15 13.35 -17.48
CA GLU A 196 9.56 12.97 -17.33
C GLU A 196 10.28 13.82 -16.26
N SER A 197 10.00 15.13 -16.21
CA SER A 197 10.55 16.01 -15.17
C SER A 197 10.06 15.61 -13.78
N ASP A 198 8.77 15.33 -13.62
CA ASP A 198 8.17 14.88 -12.38
C ASP A 198 8.76 13.53 -11.95
N LEU A 199 8.84 12.56 -12.87
CA LEU A 199 9.42 11.25 -12.64
C LEU A 199 10.82 11.35 -12.05
N ASN A 200 11.70 12.12 -12.69
CA ASN A 200 13.08 12.30 -12.22
C ASN A 200 13.14 13.00 -10.86
N ARG A 201 12.25 13.98 -10.62
CA ARG A 201 12.15 14.68 -9.33
C ARG A 201 11.74 13.73 -8.19
N PHE A 202 10.70 12.92 -8.38
CA PHE A 202 10.24 11.98 -7.35
C PHE A 202 11.21 10.82 -7.13
N VAL A 203 11.85 10.31 -8.17
CA VAL A 203 12.95 9.34 -8.02
C VAL A 203 14.12 9.95 -7.24
N GLY A 204 14.42 11.24 -7.44
CA GLY A 204 15.36 11.97 -6.60
C GLY A 204 14.97 11.95 -5.12
N TYR A 205 13.73 12.34 -4.82
CA TYR A 205 13.19 12.33 -3.46
C TYR A 205 13.17 10.94 -2.81
N PHE A 206 12.88 9.89 -3.57
CA PHE A 206 12.89 8.51 -3.08
C PHE A 206 14.23 8.16 -2.41
N PHE A 207 15.33 8.47 -3.10
CA PHE A 207 16.68 8.16 -2.64
C PHE A 207 17.30 9.24 -1.74
N GLU A 208 16.52 10.22 -1.28
CA GLU A 208 16.88 11.06 -0.15
C GLU A 208 16.51 10.41 1.19
N GLN A 209 15.54 9.49 1.19
CA GLN A 209 14.97 8.89 2.37
C GLN A 209 15.66 7.57 2.74
N GLU A 210 16.03 7.39 4.01
CA GLU A 210 16.48 6.07 4.51
C GLU A 210 15.27 5.14 4.78
N PRO A 211 15.41 3.83 4.55
CA PRO A 211 16.60 3.11 4.11
C PRO A 211 16.80 3.08 2.58
N TYR A 212 15.87 3.63 1.78
CA TYR A 212 15.94 3.58 0.32
C TYR A 212 17.24 4.18 -0.24
N LYS A 213 17.70 5.27 0.36
CA LYS A 213 18.97 5.93 0.04
C LYS A 213 20.16 4.98 0.14
N SER A 214 20.36 4.33 1.28
CA SER A 214 21.46 3.38 1.47
C SER A 214 21.33 2.13 0.60
N HIS A 215 20.10 1.75 0.25
CA HIS A 215 19.78 0.60 -0.59
C HIS A 215 19.56 0.96 -2.07
N LYS A 216 20.04 2.11 -2.55
CA LYS A 216 19.77 2.56 -3.93
C LYS A 216 20.15 1.53 -5.01
N SER A 217 21.21 0.75 -4.79
CA SER A 217 21.65 -0.33 -5.70
C SER A 217 20.70 -1.52 -5.79
N ASP A 218 19.73 -1.59 -4.88
CA ASP A 218 18.79 -2.70 -4.76
C ASP A 218 17.50 -2.44 -5.53
N PHE A 219 17.37 -1.30 -6.21
CA PHE A 219 16.17 -0.94 -6.96
C PHE A 219 16.40 -0.86 -8.47
N ASN A 220 15.40 -1.24 -9.24
CA ASN A 220 15.16 -0.75 -10.60
C ASN A 220 13.92 0.15 -10.55
N ILE A 221 13.93 1.30 -11.22
CA ILE A 221 12.77 2.17 -11.33
C ILE A 221 12.51 2.49 -12.79
N TYR A 222 11.29 2.17 -13.24
CA TYR A 222 10.79 2.44 -14.57
C TYR A 222 9.70 3.51 -14.51
N GLY A 223 9.69 4.41 -15.50
CA GLY A 223 8.52 5.24 -15.79
C GLY A 223 7.80 4.68 -17.02
N VAL A 224 6.48 4.56 -16.99
CA VAL A 224 5.69 4.16 -18.15
C VAL A 224 4.70 5.27 -18.47
N PHE A 225 4.91 5.90 -19.63
CA PHE A 225 4.09 6.98 -20.13
C PHE A 225 3.16 6.47 -21.23
N LYS A 226 1.86 6.67 -21.03
CA LYS A 226 0.85 6.62 -22.07
C LYS A 226 0.02 7.89 -21.96
N PRO A 227 -0.12 8.68 -23.04
CA PRO A 227 -0.83 9.94 -22.96
C PRO A 227 -2.31 9.72 -22.61
N SER A 228 -2.81 10.50 -21.66
CA SER A 228 -4.24 10.65 -21.39
C SER A 228 -4.90 11.58 -22.43
N GLU A 229 -6.21 11.44 -22.65
CA GLU A 229 -6.96 12.35 -23.53
C GLU A 229 -7.05 13.76 -22.92
N GLU A 230 -7.20 13.83 -21.60
CA GLU A 230 -7.32 15.07 -20.84
C GLU A 230 -6.28 15.14 -19.71
N SER A 231 -5.92 16.36 -19.32
CA SER A 231 -4.99 16.63 -18.22
C SER A 231 -5.74 16.57 -16.87
N GLY A 232 -5.12 16.01 -15.85
CA GLY A 232 -5.70 15.95 -14.50
C GLY A 232 -6.27 14.59 -14.11
N THR A 233 -7.33 14.61 -13.30
CA THR A 233 -8.02 13.43 -12.76
C THR A 233 -9.42 13.84 -12.31
N ASP A 234 -10.32 12.89 -12.11
CA ASP A 234 -11.68 13.18 -11.69
C ASP A 234 -11.72 13.86 -10.30
N LEU A 235 -12.50 14.92 -10.20
CA LEU A 235 -12.80 15.62 -8.95
C LEU A 235 -14.33 15.74 -8.76
N PRO A 236 -15.01 14.64 -8.36
CA PRO A 236 -16.47 14.61 -8.25
C PRO A 236 -17.07 15.70 -7.35
N GLY A 237 -16.40 16.05 -6.24
CA GLY A 237 -16.85 17.12 -5.34
C GLY A 237 -16.90 18.52 -5.99
N ALA A 238 -16.25 18.70 -7.14
CA ALA A 238 -16.28 19.92 -7.95
C ALA A 238 -17.07 19.75 -9.26
N ASP A 239 -17.72 18.60 -9.49
CA ASP A 239 -18.40 18.25 -10.75
C ASP A 239 -17.46 18.29 -11.97
N ILE A 240 -16.23 17.79 -11.78
CA ILE A 240 -15.21 17.69 -12.82
C ILE A 240 -14.94 16.21 -13.07
N PHE A 241 -15.13 15.80 -14.32
CA PHE A 241 -14.86 14.45 -14.81
C PHE A 241 -14.10 14.57 -16.13
N VAL A 242 -12.96 13.89 -16.23
CA VAL A 242 -12.02 13.97 -17.35
C VAL A 242 -11.62 12.57 -17.80
N LYS A 243 -11.26 12.43 -19.07
CA LYS A 243 -10.86 11.16 -19.65
C LYS A 243 -9.37 10.93 -19.51
N THR A 244 -8.99 10.08 -18.57
CA THR A 244 -7.61 9.73 -18.30
C THR A 244 -7.35 8.24 -18.53
N ILE A 245 -6.08 7.85 -18.64
CA ILE A 245 -5.71 6.48 -19.02
C ILE A 245 -5.96 5.47 -17.91
N LEU A 246 -5.85 5.87 -16.63
CA LEU A 246 -6.06 4.98 -15.48
C LEU A 246 -7.34 5.31 -14.70
N ASN A 247 -8.16 6.26 -15.14
CA ASN A 247 -9.45 6.58 -14.51
C ASN A 247 -9.33 6.80 -12.99
N THR A 248 -8.28 7.50 -12.54
CA THR A 248 -8.17 7.85 -11.12
C THR A 248 -9.25 8.85 -10.73
N THR A 249 -9.68 8.82 -9.47
CA THR A 249 -10.65 9.76 -8.94
C THR A 249 -10.37 10.12 -7.49
N PHE A 250 -10.46 11.41 -7.17
CA PHE A 250 -10.66 11.86 -5.80
C PHE A 250 -12.00 11.33 -5.25
N TRP A 251 -12.27 11.52 -3.96
CA TRP A 251 -13.51 11.05 -3.33
C TRP A 251 -13.66 9.53 -3.32
N SER A 252 -12.55 8.80 -3.43
CA SER A 252 -12.53 7.35 -3.27
C SER A 252 -13.12 6.97 -1.91
N LEU A 253 -14.08 6.04 -1.92
CA LEU A 253 -14.86 5.64 -0.73
C LEU A 253 -15.53 6.79 0.03
N GLY A 254 -15.74 7.95 -0.60
CA GLY A 254 -16.35 9.14 0.00
C GLY A 254 -15.38 10.06 0.76
N SER A 255 -14.09 9.73 0.82
CA SER A 255 -13.07 10.61 1.41
C SER A 255 -12.51 11.58 0.38
N GLU A 256 -12.67 12.89 0.62
CA GLU A 256 -12.36 13.96 -0.34
C GLU A 256 -10.94 13.91 -0.93
N ARG A 257 -9.94 13.52 -0.13
CA ARG A 257 -8.53 13.51 -0.54
C ARG A 257 -8.04 12.13 -0.94
N TYR A 258 -8.87 11.10 -0.77
CA TYR A 258 -8.50 9.75 -1.14
C TYR A 258 -8.62 9.62 -2.66
N LEU A 259 -7.48 9.35 -3.30
CA LEU A 259 -7.31 9.35 -4.75
C LEU A 259 -6.85 7.95 -5.17
N MET A 260 -7.73 7.18 -5.79
CA MET A 260 -7.44 5.81 -6.21
C MET A 260 -8.01 5.55 -7.61
N THR A 261 -7.75 4.38 -8.17
CA THR A 261 -8.43 3.87 -9.36
C THR A 261 -9.11 2.54 -9.04
N GLU A 262 -10.28 2.31 -9.65
CA GLU A 262 -10.94 0.99 -9.67
C GLU A 262 -10.64 0.25 -11.00
N ASP A 263 -9.94 0.87 -11.95
CA ASP A 263 -9.57 0.30 -13.24
C ASP A 263 -8.26 -0.51 -13.15
N ASN A 264 -8.31 -1.57 -12.33
CA ASN A 264 -7.19 -2.48 -12.14
C ASN A 264 -6.71 -3.09 -13.47
N LYS A 265 -7.62 -3.36 -14.41
CA LYS A 265 -7.24 -3.96 -15.69
C LYS A 265 -6.32 -3.03 -16.49
N SER A 266 -6.72 -1.77 -16.70
CA SER A 266 -5.89 -0.81 -17.45
C SER A 266 -4.55 -0.55 -16.75
N MET A 267 -4.58 -0.41 -15.41
CA MET A 267 -3.36 -0.26 -14.60
C MET A 267 -2.37 -1.41 -14.82
N ARG A 268 -2.84 -2.66 -14.72
CA ARG A 268 -1.98 -3.83 -14.85
C ARG A 268 -1.55 -4.09 -16.30
N ASP A 269 -2.40 -3.78 -17.28
CA ASP A 269 -2.05 -3.85 -18.70
C ASP A 269 -0.90 -2.88 -19.02
N LEU A 270 -0.93 -1.67 -18.43
CA LEU A 270 0.14 -0.68 -18.59
C LEU A 270 1.40 -1.04 -17.80
N ALA A 271 1.27 -1.54 -16.57
CA ALA A 271 2.41 -1.97 -15.75
C ALA A 271 3.21 -3.11 -16.41
N ALA A 272 2.54 -4.00 -17.15
CA ALA A 272 3.15 -5.19 -17.77
C ALA A 272 4.18 -4.87 -18.88
N PHE A 273 4.33 -3.60 -19.29
CA PHE A 273 5.39 -3.17 -20.21
C PHE A 273 6.81 -3.32 -19.65
N VAL A 274 6.94 -3.47 -18.33
CA VAL A 274 8.21 -3.66 -17.62
C VAL A 274 8.07 -4.75 -16.54
N PRO A 275 9.18 -5.36 -16.07
CA PRO A 275 9.17 -6.11 -14.83
C PRO A 275 8.79 -5.19 -13.66
N TYR A 276 7.97 -5.65 -12.72
CA TYR A 276 7.61 -4.88 -11.53
C TYR A 276 7.24 -5.78 -10.34
N ASP A 277 7.60 -5.32 -9.14
CA ASP A 277 7.15 -5.80 -7.84
C ASP A 277 6.16 -4.83 -7.19
N ALA A 278 6.31 -3.52 -7.47
CA ALA A 278 5.49 -2.47 -6.88
C ALA A 278 5.06 -1.42 -7.92
N ILE A 279 3.86 -0.85 -7.74
CA ILE A 279 3.25 0.11 -8.66
C ILE A 279 3.00 1.43 -7.94
N TYR A 280 3.52 2.50 -8.53
CA TYR A 280 3.08 3.87 -8.30
C TYR A 280 2.24 4.36 -9.46
N ILE A 281 1.26 5.22 -9.16
CA ILE A 281 0.55 6.03 -10.15
C ILE A 281 0.87 7.50 -9.87
N GLN A 282 1.60 8.12 -10.79
CA GLN A 282 1.95 9.55 -10.75
C GLN A 282 0.82 10.36 -11.37
N VAL A 283 0.06 11.09 -10.55
CA VAL A 283 -1.13 11.82 -11.00
C VAL A 283 -0.82 13.31 -11.19
N ASN A 284 -0.99 13.81 -12.41
CA ASN A 284 -0.77 15.21 -12.78
C ASN A 284 -1.82 16.13 -12.15
N HIS A 285 -1.64 16.55 -10.90
CA HIS A 285 -2.63 17.38 -10.23
C HIS A 285 -2.02 18.21 -9.07
N PRO A 286 -2.50 19.46 -8.84
CA PRO A 286 -1.98 20.33 -7.78
C PRO A 286 -2.67 20.15 -6.42
N ARG A 287 -3.86 19.53 -6.38
CA ARG A 287 -4.55 19.26 -5.12
C ARG A 287 -3.89 18.10 -4.39
N TYR A 288 -3.60 18.28 -3.10
CA TYR A 288 -3.15 17.21 -2.21
C TYR A 288 -4.14 16.03 -2.22
N GLY A 289 -3.64 14.85 -2.59
CA GLY A 289 -4.33 13.57 -2.57
C GLY A 289 -3.40 12.43 -2.95
N GLY A 290 -3.74 11.24 -2.47
CA GLY A 290 -2.96 10.03 -2.62
C GLY A 290 -3.67 8.86 -1.93
N GLY A 291 -3.00 7.72 -1.91
CA GLY A 291 -3.44 6.51 -1.23
C GLY A 291 -2.50 5.35 -1.51
N GLY A 292 -2.41 4.38 -0.61
CA GLY A 292 -1.55 3.21 -0.79
C GLY A 292 -2.11 1.97 -0.11
N ILE A 293 -2.13 0.85 -0.84
CA ILE A 293 -2.63 -0.43 -0.33
C ILE A 293 -1.55 -1.50 -0.52
N TYR A 294 -1.26 -2.23 0.56
CA TYR A 294 -0.15 -3.19 0.64
C TYR A 294 -0.18 -4.24 -0.48
N ASN A 295 0.91 -4.31 -1.24
CA ASN A 295 1.12 -5.15 -2.43
C ASN A 295 0.04 -5.00 -3.54
N GLN A 296 -0.68 -3.87 -3.56
CA GLN A 296 -1.60 -3.53 -4.65
C GLN A 296 -1.01 -2.42 -5.54
N PHE A 297 -1.10 -1.15 -5.10
CA PHE A 297 -0.48 0.03 -5.71
C PHE A 297 -0.60 1.22 -4.75
N CYS A 298 0.06 2.33 -5.08
CA CYS A 298 -0.23 3.63 -4.50
C CYS A 298 -0.35 4.73 -5.56
N THR A 299 -0.97 5.84 -5.18
CA THR A 299 -1.09 7.05 -5.99
C THR A 299 -0.54 8.26 -5.25
N TYR A 300 -0.10 9.26 -5.98
CA TYR A 300 0.26 10.56 -5.43
C TYR A 300 0.08 11.66 -6.46
N THR A 301 -0.19 12.87 -5.98
CA THR A 301 -0.30 14.08 -6.80
C THR A 301 1.01 14.85 -6.84
N THR A 302 1.34 15.44 -7.99
CA THR A 302 2.70 15.95 -8.27
C THR A 302 2.95 17.42 -7.93
N ASP A 303 1.91 18.25 -7.89
CA ASP A 303 2.07 19.72 -7.91
C ASP A 303 1.58 20.39 -6.62
N ASN A 304 1.82 19.72 -5.48
CA ASN A 304 1.45 20.23 -4.16
C ASN A 304 2.67 20.32 -3.22
N GLN A 305 2.58 21.18 -2.21
CA GLN A 305 3.67 21.47 -1.28
C GLN A 305 4.13 20.26 -0.43
N PHE A 306 3.32 19.20 -0.33
CA PHE A 306 3.63 17.98 0.40
C PHE A 306 3.84 16.78 -0.53
N ALA A 307 4.07 17.00 -1.83
CA ALA A 307 4.18 15.91 -2.79
C ALA A 307 5.33 14.94 -2.46
N LYS A 308 6.49 15.44 -1.99
CA LYS A 308 7.60 14.61 -1.49
C LYS A 308 7.16 13.69 -0.35
N TYR A 309 6.45 14.27 0.62
CA TYR A 309 5.91 13.53 1.77
C TYR A 309 4.93 12.44 1.33
N LEU A 310 3.94 12.81 0.51
CA LEU A 310 2.92 11.89 -0.02
C LEU A 310 3.58 10.71 -0.72
N PHE A 311 4.45 10.99 -1.68
CA PHE A 311 5.13 9.96 -2.46
C PHE A 311 5.77 8.87 -1.58
N VAL A 312 6.53 9.29 -0.56
CA VAL A 312 7.23 8.35 0.33
C VAL A 312 6.27 7.68 1.34
N HIS A 313 5.27 8.41 1.86
CA HIS A 313 4.27 7.90 2.80
C HIS A 313 3.43 6.78 2.20
N GLU A 314 2.86 7.00 1.01
CA GLU A 314 1.96 6.04 0.36
C GLU A 314 2.70 4.76 -0.06
N PHE A 315 4.01 4.83 -0.26
CA PHE A 315 4.85 3.66 -0.49
C PHE A 315 5.16 2.87 0.78
N GLY A 316 5.23 3.56 1.93
CA GLY A 316 5.25 2.89 3.23
C GLY A 316 4.06 1.91 3.38
N HIS A 317 2.86 2.31 2.94
CA HIS A 317 1.70 1.43 2.88
C HIS A 317 1.84 0.37 1.78
N SER A 318 1.96 0.79 0.52
CA SER A 318 1.83 -0.13 -0.61
C SER A 318 2.97 -1.13 -0.77
N PHE A 319 4.19 -0.78 -0.37
CA PHE A 319 5.34 -1.67 -0.48
C PHE A 319 5.63 -2.44 0.82
N THR A 320 5.57 -1.76 1.96
CA THR A 320 5.98 -2.35 3.25
C THR A 320 4.82 -2.84 4.09
N GLY A 321 3.61 -2.30 3.86
CA GLY A 321 2.43 -2.60 4.68
C GLY A 321 2.56 -1.98 6.07
N LEU A 322 3.08 -0.76 6.14
CA LEU A 322 3.05 0.05 7.36
C LEU A 322 1.62 0.57 7.57
N ALA A 323 1.19 0.63 8.83
CA ALA A 323 -0.04 1.33 9.19
C ALA A 323 0.18 2.83 9.27
N ASP A 324 -0.90 3.59 9.18
CA ASP A 324 -0.89 4.98 9.62
C ASP A 324 -0.68 5.07 11.13
N GLU A 325 0.25 5.91 11.54
CA GLU A 325 0.50 6.20 12.94
C GLU A 325 -0.38 7.36 13.44
N TYR A 326 -1.00 8.15 12.55
CA TYR A 326 -1.90 9.23 12.94
C TYR A 326 -3.27 8.75 13.38
N TYR A 327 -3.97 9.60 14.15
CA TYR A 327 -5.30 9.30 14.67
C TYR A 327 -6.29 10.48 14.67
N THR A 328 -5.88 11.65 14.15
CA THR A 328 -6.66 12.90 14.20
C THR A 328 -7.16 13.34 12.81
N SER A 329 -7.22 12.43 11.84
CA SER A 329 -7.65 12.70 10.47
C SER A 329 -9.10 12.26 10.22
N ASP A 330 -9.67 12.75 9.11
CA ASP A 330 -10.90 12.19 8.55
C ASP A 330 -10.52 10.95 7.74
N VAL A 331 -11.20 9.82 7.95
CA VAL A 331 -10.97 8.55 7.26
C VAL A 331 -12.29 8.02 6.65
N ALA A 332 -12.18 7.16 5.64
CA ALA A 332 -13.34 6.52 4.99
C ALA A 332 -13.87 5.28 5.75
N TYR A 333 -13.17 4.85 6.80
CA TYR A 333 -13.39 3.58 7.47
C TYR A 333 -14.12 3.74 8.81
N THR A 334 -14.83 2.70 9.21
CA THR A 334 -15.44 2.55 10.53
C THR A 334 -14.83 1.31 11.20
N ASP A 335 -14.30 1.45 12.41
CA ASP A 335 -13.73 0.36 13.21
C ASP A 335 -12.64 -0.48 12.51
N PHE A 336 -11.76 0.19 11.74
CA PHE A 336 -10.69 -0.46 10.95
C PHE A 336 -9.76 -1.33 11.82
N TYR A 337 -9.33 -0.79 12.97
CA TYR A 337 -8.61 -1.53 14.00
C TYR A 337 -9.48 -1.76 15.23
N LYS A 338 -9.26 -2.89 15.90
CA LYS A 338 -9.83 -3.19 17.22
C LYS A 338 -8.70 -3.17 18.25
N PRO A 339 -8.71 -2.25 19.25
CA PRO A 339 -7.65 -2.16 20.27
C PRO A 339 -7.42 -3.43 21.10
N THR A 340 -8.34 -4.40 21.05
CA THR A 340 -8.23 -5.68 21.73
C THR A 340 -7.50 -6.74 20.91
N VAL A 341 -7.16 -6.46 19.65
CA VAL A 341 -6.50 -7.36 18.72
C VAL A 341 -5.18 -6.73 18.31
N GLU A 342 -4.09 -7.48 18.41
CA GLU A 342 -2.78 -7.01 17.97
C GLU A 342 -2.81 -6.79 16.45
N PRO A 343 -2.54 -5.57 15.93
CA PRO A 343 -2.47 -5.35 14.49
C PRO A 343 -1.39 -6.21 13.85
N ILE A 344 -1.44 -6.40 12.53
CA ILE A 344 -0.40 -7.18 11.84
C ILE A 344 0.77 -6.29 11.44
N GLU A 345 0.46 -5.03 11.16
CA GLU A 345 1.39 -4.00 10.72
C GLU A 345 2.49 -3.78 11.77
N PRO A 346 3.75 -3.63 11.33
CA PRO A 346 4.89 -3.69 12.23
C PRO A 346 5.03 -2.44 13.11
N ASN A 347 4.45 -1.30 12.71
CA ASN A 347 4.66 0.00 13.32
C ASN A 347 3.53 0.48 14.25
N ILE A 348 2.55 -0.37 14.56
CA ILE A 348 1.54 -0.09 15.59
C ILE A 348 1.31 -1.33 16.46
N THR A 349 0.89 -1.16 17.72
CA THR A 349 0.68 -2.26 18.67
C THR A 349 -0.54 -2.00 19.56
N ALA A 350 -1.24 -3.08 19.93
CA ALA A 350 -2.20 -3.11 21.04
C ALA A 350 -1.55 -3.67 22.32
N ILE A 351 -0.43 -4.38 22.19
CA ILE A 351 0.31 -5.00 23.29
C ILE A 351 1.27 -3.99 23.93
N LEU A 352 1.21 -3.91 25.27
CA LEU A 352 2.08 -3.09 26.12
C LEU A 352 3.06 -3.88 26.99
N ASP A 353 3.04 -5.22 26.92
CA ASP A 353 4.05 -6.03 27.61
C ASP A 353 5.42 -5.80 26.95
N PRO A 354 6.43 -5.22 27.65
CA PRO A 354 7.74 -4.94 27.07
C PRO A 354 8.46 -6.17 26.50
N LYS A 355 8.11 -7.38 26.96
CA LYS A 355 8.68 -8.64 26.45
C LYS A 355 8.07 -9.08 25.11
N ASN A 356 6.86 -8.62 24.83
CA ASN A 356 6.03 -9.07 23.71
C ASN A 356 5.65 -7.95 22.72
N ILE A 357 5.97 -6.69 23.01
CA ILE A 357 5.83 -5.58 22.07
C ILE A 357 6.69 -5.82 20.81
N LYS A 358 6.13 -5.50 19.63
CA LYS A 358 6.73 -5.81 18.32
C LYS A 358 8.18 -5.34 18.18
N TRP A 359 8.46 -4.11 18.60
CA TRP A 359 9.78 -3.49 18.46
C TRP A 359 10.61 -3.54 19.75
N LYS A 360 10.45 -4.59 20.57
CA LYS A 360 11.22 -4.76 21.81
C LYS A 360 12.73 -4.60 21.65
N LYS A 361 13.30 -5.02 20.49
CA LYS A 361 14.73 -4.89 20.16
C LYS A 361 15.20 -3.44 20.05
N PHE A 362 14.29 -2.49 19.86
CA PHE A 362 14.59 -1.07 19.65
C PHE A 362 14.22 -0.18 20.81
N LEU A 363 13.53 -0.69 21.84
CA LEU A 363 13.12 0.11 22.99
C LEU A 363 14.30 0.86 23.61
N SER A 364 14.11 2.15 23.86
CA SER A 364 15.10 2.96 24.54
C SER A 364 15.31 2.47 25.98
N GLU A 365 16.56 2.47 26.43
CA GLU A 365 16.89 2.05 27.80
C GLU A 365 16.12 2.88 28.83
N GLY A 366 15.45 2.20 29.77
CA GLY A 366 14.66 2.82 30.84
C GLY A 366 13.35 3.49 30.38
N ILE A 367 12.91 3.29 29.13
CA ILE A 367 11.66 3.88 28.64
C ILE A 367 10.45 3.27 29.36
N GLU A 368 9.50 4.13 29.76
CA GLU A 368 8.22 3.71 30.33
C GLU A 368 7.30 3.15 29.23
N ILE A 369 6.49 2.13 29.55
CA ILE A 369 5.50 1.54 28.64
C ILE A 369 4.14 1.47 29.37
N PRO A 370 3.09 2.17 28.89
CA PRO A 370 3.11 3.09 27.74
C PRO A 370 3.99 4.31 28.02
N THR A 371 4.57 4.89 26.98
CA THR A 371 5.46 6.05 27.09
C THR A 371 4.63 7.32 27.19
N PRO A 372 4.76 8.11 28.28
CA PRO A 372 4.07 9.39 28.40
C PRO A 372 4.46 10.33 27.25
N TRP A 373 3.54 11.16 26.80
CA TRP A 373 3.84 12.27 25.89
C TRP A 373 2.78 13.35 26.02
N GLU A 374 3.07 14.52 25.45
CA GLU A 374 2.24 15.73 25.52
C GLU A 374 0.99 15.61 24.62
N LYS A 375 0.21 14.54 24.81
CA LYS A 375 -0.91 14.16 23.95
C LYS A 375 -2.09 15.13 24.06
N GLU A 376 -2.38 15.63 25.26
CA GLU A 376 -3.57 16.46 25.47
C GLU A 376 -3.53 17.76 24.66
N GLU A 377 -2.39 18.46 24.68
CA GLU A 377 -2.24 19.68 23.89
C GLU A 377 -2.07 19.38 22.39
N PHE A 378 -1.44 18.25 22.02
CA PHE A 378 -1.40 17.78 20.63
C PHE A 378 -2.82 17.54 20.07
N ASP A 379 -3.68 16.86 20.83
CA ASP A 379 -5.06 16.57 20.47
C ASP A 379 -5.83 17.87 20.25
N LYS A 380 -5.76 18.82 21.20
CA LYS A 380 -6.41 20.13 21.08
C LYS A 380 -5.99 20.85 19.81
N MET A 381 -4.68 20.96 19.58
CA MET A 381 -4.12 21.61 18.39
C MET A 381 -4.57 20.93 17.08
N SER A 382 -4.57 19.59 17.06
CA SER A 382 -4.92 18.81 15.86
C SER A 382 -6.40 18.93 15.51
N TYR A 383 -7.30 18.83 16.49
CA TYR A 383 -8.73 18.95 16.26
C TYR A 383 -9.18 20.38 15.94
N GLU A 384 -8.51 21.39 16.48
CA GLU A 384 -8.72 22.78 16.05
C GLU A 384 -8.35 22.98 14.58
N TRP A 385 -7.19 22.47 14.17
CA TRP A 385 -6.77 22.51 12.78
C TRP A 385 -7.72 21.74 11.86
N LEU A 386 -8.16 20.54 12.26
CA LEU A 386 -9.10 19.72 11.50
C LEU A 386 -10.37 20.50 11.12
N LYS A 387 -10.94 21.25 12.07
CA LYS A 387 -12.12 22.09 11.83
C LYS A 387 -11.84 23.21 10.82
N GLU A 388 -10.73 23.91 10.98
CA GLU A 388 -10.35 25.00 10.08
C GLU A 388 -10.04 24.48 8.66
N ARG A 389 -9.33 23.36 8.56
CA ARG A 389 -9.05 22.66 7.31
C ARG A 389 -10.34 22.31 6.57
N ASN A 390 -11.30 21.71 7.25
CA ASN A 390 -12.57 21.30 6.65
C ASN A 390 -13.40 22.51 6.19
N ARG A 391 -13.34 23.63 6.92
CA ARG A 391 -13.94 24.90 6.52
C ARG A 391 -13.31 25.44 5.21
N LEU A 392 -11.98 25.48 5.14
CA LEU A 392 -11.24 25.98 3.97
C LEU A 392 -11.52 25.11 2.72
N ASN A 393 -11.44 23.78 2.86
CA ASN A 393 -11.73 22.87 1.75
C ASN A 393 -13.17 22.99 1.25
N SER A 394 -14.15 23.08 2.16
CA SER A 394 -15.56 23.27 1.79
C SER A 394 -15.78 24.56 1.01
N TYR A 395 -15.10 25.64 1.41
CA TYR A 395 -15.15 26.92 0.70
C TYR A 395 -14.53 26.83 -0.70
N ILE A 396 -13.35 26.21 -0.84
CA ILE A 396 -12.71 26.00 -2.15
C ILE A 396 -13.63 25.16 -3.06
N ALA A 397 -14.22 24.08 -2.54
CA ALA A 397 -15.14 23.25 -3.30
C ALA A 397 -16.41 24.01 -3.73
N GLU A 398 -16.94 24.89 -2.89
CA GLU A 398 -18.05 25.77 -3.24
C GLU A 398 -17.69 26.76 -4.36
N LEU A 399 -16.52 27.40 -4.29
CA LEU A 399 -16.04 28.31 -5.33
C LEU A 399 -15.91 27.59 -6.69
N LYS A 400 -15.36 26.37 -6.70
CA LYS A 400 -15.23 25.55 -7.91
C LYS A 400 -16.60 25.18 -8.49
N ARG A 401 -17.54 24.69 -7.66
CA ARG A 401 -18.90 24.35 -8.12
C ARG A 401 -19.66 25.55 -8.67
N LYS A 402 -19.44 26.74 -8.11
CA LYS A 402 -20.05 28.00 -8.58
C LYS A 402 -19.34 28.62 -9.78
N ARG A 403 -18.25 28.01 -10.27
CA ARG A 403 -17.40 28.56 -11.34
C ARG A 403 -16.98 30.00 -11.04
N ALA A 404 -16.58 30.25 -9.80
CA ALA A 404 -16.03 31.54 -9.39
C ALA A 404 -14.79 31.91 -10.23
N PRO A 405 -14.41 33.20 -10.29
CA PRO A 405 -13.20 33.62 -11.02
C PRO A 405 -11.96 32.81 -10.59
N GLU A 406 -11.12 32.42 -11.56
CA GLU A 406 -9.93 31.59 -11.32
C GLU A 406 -9.00 32.19 -10.25
N GLU A 407 -8.81 33.51 -10.27
CA GLU A 407 -8.00 34.23 -9.28
C GLU A 407 -8.54 34.07 -7.86
N GLN A 408 -9.87 34.04 -7.69
CA GLN A 408 -10.50 33.84 -6.38
C GLN A 408 -10.31 32.40 -5.89
N ILE A 409 -10.46 31.41 -6.77
CA ILE A 409 -10.22 30.00 -6.43
C ILE A 409 -8.76 29.81 -6.03
N LYS A 410 -7.83 30.31 -6.85
CA LYS A 410 -6.40 30.23 -6.61
C LYS A 410 -6.01 30.90 -5.29
N SER A 411 -6.53 32.09 -5.01
CA SER A 411 -6.25 32.78 -3.74
C SER A 411 -6.71 31.97 -2.52
N ALA A 412 -7.85 31.27 -2.61
CA ALA A 412 -8.33 30.42 -1.53
C ALA A 412 -7.48 29.15 -1.37
N GLU A 413 -7.03 28.56 -2.48
CA GLU A 413 -6.10 27.42 -2.48
C GLU A 413 -4.72 27.80 -1.92
N ASP A 414 -4.20 28.97 -2.28
CA ASP A 414 -2.93 29.50 -1.77
C ASP A 414 -3.01 29.80 -0.26
N GLU A 415 -4.12 30.37 0.22
CA GLU A 415 -4.37 30.57 1.66
C GLU A 415 -4.38 29.23 2.40
N TYR A 416 -5.10 28.24 1.86
CA TYR A 416 -5.17 26.90 2.43
C TYR A 416 -3.78 26.26 2.49
N ALA A 417 -3.02 26.28 1.40
CA ALA A 417 -1.68 25.71 1.33
C ALA A 417 -0.76 26.37 2.36
N MET A 418 -0.74 27.71 2.42
CA MET A 418 0.06 28.43 3.41
C MET A 418 -0.28 28.02 4.85
N LYS A 419 -1.56 27.96 5.20
CA LYS A 419 -1.99 27.58 6.56
C LYS A 419 -1.67 26.11 6.88
N ASP A 420 -1.84 25.18 5.95
CA ASP A 420 -1.51 23.76 6.15
C ASP A 420 -0.01 23.56 6.35
N LYS A 421 0.83 24.33 5.64
CA LYS A 421 2.28 24.33 5.84
C LYS A 421 2.67 24.87 7.22
N LEU A 422 2.15 26.04 7.61
CA LEU A 422 2.43 26.64 8.92
C LEU A 422 1.99 25.73 10.06
N GLN A 423 0.86 25.04 9.90
CA GLN A 423 0.42 24.05 10.88
C GLN A 423 1.38 22.85 10.95
N SER A 424 1.84 22.33 9.82
CA SER A 424 2.84 21.24 9.79
C SER A 424 4.12 21.64 10.55
N GLU A 425 4.64 22.84 10.30
CA GLU A 425 5.84 23.35 11.00
C GLU A 425 5.60 23.56 12.50
N LYS A 426 4.38 23.94 12.90
CA LYS A 426 3.98 24.06 14.30
C LYS A 426 3.96 22.69 14.99
N VAL A 427 3.42 21.67 14.32
CA VAL A 427 3.42 20.28 14.80
C VAL A 427 4.86 19.77 14.97
N ASP A 428 5.73 20.01 14.00
CA ASP A 428 7.14 19.59 14.06
C ASP A 428 7.85 20.17 15.29
N LYS A 429 7.77 21.50 15.47
CA LYS A 429 8.38 22.19 16.62
C LYS A 429 7.82 21.68 17.95
N TYR A 430 6.52 21.39 17.98
CA TYR A 430 5.85 20.89 19.17
C TYR A 430 6.38 19.50 19.56
N LEU A 431 6.40 18.54 18.63
CA LEU A 431 6.87 17.18 18.88
C LEU A 431 8.38 17.16 19.21
N GLN A 432 9.18 17.98 18.52
CA GLN A 432 10.62 18.10 18.76
C GLN A 432 10.97 18.65 20.15
N SER A 433 10.06 19.39 20.78
CA SER A 433 10.28 19.94 22.13
C SER A 433 10.11 18.92 23.25
N SER A 434 9.52 17.74 22.95
CA SER A 434 9.28 16.70 23.94
C SER A 434 10.59 16.08 24.44
N LYS A 435 10.63 15.75 25.73
CA LYS A 435 11.77 15.02 26.32
C LYS A 435 11.95 13.60 25.75
N TYR A 436 10.92 13.06 25.09
CA TYR A 436 10.95 11.75 24.44
C TYR A 436 11.30 11.83 22.94
N TRP A 437 11.68 13.00 22.42
CA TRP A 437 12.11 13.15 21.03
C TRP A 437 13.26 12.18 20.69
N GLY A 438 13.13 11.47 19.58
CA GLY A 438 14.10 10.47 19.13
C GLY A 438 14.17 9.19 19.97
N LYS A 439 13.30 9.01 20.97
CA LYS A 439 13.19 7.76 21.74
C LYS A 439 12.22 6.79 21.09
N VAL A 440 12.54 5.51 21.22
CA VAL A 440 11.65 4.40 20.84
C VAL A 440 10.95 3.89 22.09
N GLY A 441 9.62 3.94 22.09
CA GLY A 441 8.75 3.62 23.21
C GLY A 441 7.41 3.09 22.70
N ALA A 442 6.32 3.36 23.43
CA ALA A 442 4.97 3.04 23.01
C ALA A 442 4.07 4.26 23.27
N PHE A 443 3.91 5.11 22.27
CA PHE A 443 3.19 6.39 22.37
C PHE A 443 1.73 6.20 21.99
N GLU A 444 0.80 6.49 22.91
CA GLU A 444 -0.64 6.27 22.69
C GLU A 444 -1.17 7.14 21.56
N GLY A 445 -2.02 6.57 20.72
CA GLY A 445 -2.60 7.20 19.54
C GLY A 445 -1.92 6.71 18.27
N ALA A 446 -2.60 5.83 17.55
CA ALA A 446 -2.13 5.19 16.32
C ALA A 446 -3.29 4.55 15.55
N GLY A 447 -3.12 4.29 14.25
CA GLY A 447 -4.11 3.55 13.45
C GLY A 447 -5.50 4.15 13.54
N TYR A 448 -5.64 5.47 13.38
CA TYR A 448 -6.92 6.19 13.44
C TYR A 448 -7.61 6.19 14.82
N LEU A 449 -7.00 5.57 15.84
CA LEU A 449 -7.57 5.45 17.18
C LEU A 449 -6.79 6.31 18.18
N PRO A 450 -7.46 7.24 18.90
CA PRO A 450 -6.79 8.11 19.86
C PRO A 450 -6.35 7.39 21.14
N LYS A 451 -6.83 6.16 21.38
CA LYS A 451 -6.57 5.36 22.59
C LYS A 451 -6.49 3.88 22.26
N GLY A 452 -5.72 3.14 23.07
CA GLY A 452 -5.64 1.67 22.99
C GLY A 452 -4.72 1.11 21.91
N LEU A 453 -4.26 1.93 20.97
CA LEU A 453 -3.17 1.60 20.06
C LEU A 453 -1.98 2.54 20.28
N TYR A 454 -0.79 2.04 20.01
CA TYR A 454 0.47 2.73 20.28
C TYR A 454 1.39 2.67 19.07
N ARG A 455 2.13 3.76 18.85
CA ARG A 455 3.17 3.88 17.81
C ARG A 455 4.57 3.90 18.46
N PRO A 456 5.64 3.56 17.72
CA PRO A 456 6.97 3.34 18.28
C PRO A 456 7.73 4.62 18.61
N MET A 457 7.47 5.74 17.94
CA MET A 457 8.16 7.01 18.13
C MET A 457 7.16 8.18 18.12
N LEU A 458 7.55 9.33 18.68
CA LEU A 458 6.68 10.51 18.73
C LEU A 458 6.26 10.99 17.35
N ASP A 459 7.17 10.89 16.38
CA ASP A 459 6.96 11.32 15.01
C ASP A 459 7.60 10.33 14.02
N CYS A 460 7.03 10.31 12.83
CA CYS A 460 7.33 9.42 11.72
C CYS A 460 6.67 10.02 10.48
N ILE A 461 7.19 9.71 9.28
CA ILE A 461 6.45 10.03 8.05
C ILE A 461 5.07 9.35 8.00
N MET A 462 4.87 8.25 8.73
CA MET A 462 3.55 7.61 8.89
C MET A 462 2.65 8.32 9.92
N PHE A 463 3.16 9.31 10.67
CA PHE A 463 2.43 10.03 11.71
C PHE A 463 2.03 11.44 11.30
N SER A 464 2.94 12.22 10.73
CA SER A 464 2.63 13.62 10.42
C SER A 464 3.29 14.12 9.15
N LYS A 465 2.65 15.09 8.52
CA LYS A 465 3.11 15.70 7.27
C LYS A 465 4.45 16.41 7.44
N GLY A 466 5.19 16.54 6.34
CA GLY A 466 6.43 17.31 6.27
C GLY A 466 7.64 16.46 5.85
N ASP A 467 8.79 17.10 5.73
CA ASP A 467 10.05 16.43 5.38
C ASP A 467 10.67 15.84 6.64
N LYS A 468 10.51 14.53 6.84
CA LYS A 468 10.98 13.81 8.03
C LYS A 468 11.26 12.33 7.74
N PRO A 469 12.14 11.69 8.54
CA PRO A 469 12.49 10.29 8.33
C PRO A 469 11.33 9.34 8.69
N PHE A 470 11.42 8.10 8.23
CA PHE A 470 10.70 7.00 8.86
C PHE A 470 11.18 6.84 10.32
N CYS A 471 10.30 6.41 11.22
CA CYS A 471 10.74 6.00 12.54
C CYS A 471 11.60 4.74 12.44
N LYS A 472 12.41 4.46 13.46
CA LYS A 472 13.37 3.33 13.44
C LYS A 472 12.71 1.97 13.20
N VAL A 473 11.47 1.78 13.64
CA VAL A 473 10.71 0.54 13.41
C VAL A 473 10.25 0.43 11.97
N CYS A 474 9.77 1.52 11.38
CA CYS A 474 9.42 1.59 9.97
C CYS A 474 10.64 1.37 9.07
N GLU A 475 11.79 1.99 9.37
CA GLU A 475 13.02 1.78 8.58
C GLU A 475 13.43 0.30 8.57
N GLU A 476 13.33 -0.38 9.70
CA GLU A 476 13.73 -1.79 9.83
C GLU A 476 12.74 -2.72 9.13
N ALA A 477 11.44 -2.42 9.21
CA ALA A 477 10.44 -3.14 8.42
C ALA A 477 10.67 -2.97 6.91
N ILE A 478 10.97 -1.74 6.44
CA ILE A 478 11.29 -1.49 5.03
C ILE A 478 12.51 -2.31 4.60
N LYS A 479 13.58 -2.36 5.40
CA LYS A 479 14.76 -3.20 5.10
C LYS A 479 14.41 -4.68 5.00
N GLU A 480 13.61 -5.19 5.93
CA GLU A 480 13.15 -6.59 5.91
C GLU A 480 12.39 -6.91 4.61
N VAL A 481 11.57 -5.96 4.12
CA VAL A 481 10.88 -6.11 2.83
C VAL A 481 11.85 -6.02 1.65
N ILE A 482 12.77 -5.05 1.60
CA ILE A 482 13.79 -4.96 0.54
C ILE A 482 14.57 -6.27 0.43
N ASN A 483 15.06 -6.78 1.57
CA ASN A 483 15.84 -8.01 1.62
C ASN A 483 15.04 -9.22 1.12
N SER A 484 13.72 -9.25 1.33
CA SER A 484 12.87 -10.34 0.80
C SER A 484 12.91 -10.45 -0.73
N TYR A 485 13.22 -9.37 -1.44
CA TYR A 485 13.41 -9.36 -2.89
C TYR A 485 14.86 -9.60 -3.32
N THR A 486 15.83 -9.10 -2.55
CA THR A 486 17.23 -9.00 -3.01
C THR A 486 18.20 -10.05 -2.47
N GLU A 487 17.84 -10.77 -1.40
CA GLU A 487 18.72 -11.75 -0.73
C GLU A 487 18.34 -13.22 -0.99
#